data_AF-A0A7X7SUD0-F1
#
_entry.id   AF-A0A7X7SUD0-F1
#
_cell.length_a   1.000
_cell.length_b   1.000
_cell.length_c   1.000
_cell.angle_alpha   90.00
_cell.angle_beta   90.00
_cell.angle_gamma   90.00
#
_symmetry.space_group_name_H-M   'P 1'
#
loop_
_entity.id
_entity.type
_entity.pdbx_description
1 polymer ?
#
loop_
_entity_poly.entity_id
_entity_poly.type
_entity_poly.pdbx_seq_one_letter_code
_entity_poly.pdbx_strand_id
1 'polypeptide(L)' 'PNILQKMKPDDSLLVFIGPEGGIAEKELSLLKENGFIVISLGNRILRTETAPLFVMSAIVYEFELRKPLTE' A
#
# COMPACT_ATOMS: atom_id res chain seq x y z
N PRO A 1 -4.56 8.49 -3.38
CA PRO A 1 -3.84 8.63 -4.66
C PRO A 1 -3.98 7.32 -5.45
N ASN A 2 -4.19 7.38 -6.76
CA ASN A 2 -4.38 6.17 -7.58
C ASN A 2 -3.01 5.61 -8.00
N ILE A 3 -2.21 5.15 -7.02
CA ILE A 3 -0.82 4.71 -7.24
C ILE A 3 -0.78 3.51 -8.20
N LEU A 4 -1.51 2.44 -7.87
CA LEU A 4 -1.49 1.19 -8.64
C LEU A 4 -1.96 1.39 -10.10
N GLN A 5 -3.00 2.21 -10.32
CA GLN A 5 -3.52 2.49 -11.68
C GLN A 5 -2.52 3.25 -12.57
N LYS A 6 -1.53 3.93 -11.98
CA LYS A 6 -0.52 4.72 -12.71
C LYS A 6 0.78 3.96 -12.94
N MET A 7 0.95 2.80 -12.31
CA MET A 7 2.14 1.97 -12.48
C MET A 7 2.18 1.34 -13.86
N LYS A 8 3.40 1.17 -14.38
CA LYS A 8 3.70 0.51 -15.65
C LYS A 8 4.36 -0.86 -15.41
N PRO A 9 4.39 -1.73 -16.44
CA PRO A 9 5.27 -2.89 -16.41
C PRO A 9 6.70 -2.45 -16.05
N ASP A 10 7.36 -3.25 -15.20
CA ASP A 10 8.73 -3.03 -14.67
C ASP A 10 8.88 -1.95 -13.57
N ASP A 11 7.82 -1.23 -13.20
CA ASP A 11 7.86 -0.37 -12.01
C ASP A 11 8.01 -1.21 -10.73
N SER A 12 8.86 -0.73 -9.82
CA SER A 12 9.03 -1.33 -8.49
C SER A 12 8.20 -0.60 -7.45
N LEU A 13 7.50 -1.36 -6.59
CA LEU A 13 6.73 -0.82 -5.46
C LEU A 13 7.37 -1.25 -4.14
N LEU A 14 7.73 -0.27 -3.33
CA LEU A 14 8.12 -0.48 -1.93
C LEU A 14 6.98 -0.03 -1.02
N VAL A 15 6.55 -0.93 -0.14
CA VAL A 15 5.55 -0.63 0.89
C VAL A 15 6.21 -0.77 2.27
N PHE A 16 6.16 0.30 3.05
CA PHE A 16 6.64 0.30 4.43
C PHE A 16 5.48 0.10 5.39
N ILE A 17 5.61 -0.85 6.31
CA ILE A 17 4.61 -1.17 7.32
C ILE A 17 5.26 -1.03 8.68
N GLY A 18 4.68 -0.17 9.52
CA GLY A 18 5.17 0.07 10.87
C GLY A 18 4.90 -1.10 11.83
N PRO A 19 5.62 -1.15 12.96
CA PRO A 19 5.39 -2.11 14.03
C PRO A 19 4.04 -1.86 14.74
N GLU A 20 3.70 -2.70 15.71
CA GLU A 20 2.44 -2.64 16.46
C GLU A 20 2.25 -1.32 17.21
N GLY A 21 3.36 -0.67 17.59
CA GLY A 21 3.38 0.65 18.22
C GLY A 21 3.15 1.82 17.26
N GLY A 22 2.98 1.55 15.97
CA GLY A 22 2.88 2.57 14.92
C GLY A 22 4.24 3.14 14.49
N ILE A 23 4.18 4.19 13.70
CA ILE A 23 5.36 4.91 13.17
C ILE A 23 5.44 6.24 13.91
N ALA A 24 6.61 6.59 14.44
CA ALA A 24 6.81 7.86 15.12
C ALA A 24 6.77 9.03 14.13
N GLU A 25 6.34 10.21 14.58
CA GLU A 25 6.25 11.42 13.73
C GLU A 25 7.57 11.77 13.00
N LYS A 26 8.72 11.53 13.66
CA LYS A 26 10.04 11.76 13.07
C LYS A 26 10.35 10.77 11.94
N GLU A 27 9.98 9.51 12.11
CA GLU A 27 10.14 8.47 11.07
C GLU A 27 9.20 8.74 9.90
N LEU A 28 7.95 9.14 10.19
CA LEU A 28 6.98 9.53 9.16
C LEU A 28 7.46 10.73 8.34
N SER A 29 8.07 11.72 8.99
CA SER A 29 8.66 12.88 8.31
C SER A 29 9.83 12.47 7.41
N LEU A 30 10.74 11.63 7.91
CA LEU A 30 11.85 11.08 7.13
C LEU A 30 11.37 10.28 5.91
N LEU A 31 10.35 9.44 6.09
CA LEU A 31 9.76 8.67 4.99
C LEU A 31 9.19 9.61 3.90
N LYS A 32 8.44 10.64 4.29
CA LYS A 32 7.89 11.65 3.35
C LYS A 32 9.00 12.38 2.61
N GLU A 33 10.07 12.79 3.31
CA GLU A 33 11.24 13.45 2.70
C GLU A 33 11.94 12.55 1.66
N ASN A 34 11.91 11.23 1.87
CA ASN A 34 12.43 10.23 0.94
C ASN A 34 11.41 9.76 -0.12
N GLY A 35 10.31 10.49 -0.30
CA GLY A 35 9.35 10.24 -1.37
C GLY A 35 8.29 9.19 -1.06
N PHE A 36 8.17 8.71 0.19
CA PHE A 36 7.04 7.85 0.56
C PHE A 36 5.73 8.62 0.52
N ILE A 37 4.72 7.97 -0.04
CA ILE A 37 3.36 8.50 -0.11
C ILE A 37 2.53 7.84 0.98
N VAL A 38 2.00 8.65 1.91
CA VAL A 38 1.10 8.15 2.95
C VAL A 38 -0.25 7.80 2.34
N ILE A 39 -0.73 6.59 2.64
CA ILE A 39 -2.03 6.08 2.20
C ILE A 39 -2.83 5.56 3.40
N SER A 40 -4.15 5.46 3.24
CA SER A 40 -5.02 4.73 4.15
C SER A 40 -5.37 3.38 3.54
N LEU A 41 -5.45 2.33 4.39
CA LEU A 41 -5.91 0.99 4.02
C LEU A 41 -7.41 0.79 4.33
N GLY A 42 -8.16 1.89 4.49
CA GLY A 42 -9.58 1.90 4.81
C GLY A 42 -9.88 2.40 6.23
N ASN A 43 -11.12 2.20 6.68
CA ASN A 43 -11.61 2.75 7.94
C ASN A 43 -11.29 1.90 9.19
N ARG A 44 -10.74 0.69 9.00
CA ARG A 44 -10.42 -0.23 10.10
C ARG A 44 -8.94 -0.13 10.43
N ILE A 45 -8.62 -0.09 11.71
CA ILE A 45 -7.25 -0.23 12.18
C ILE A 45 -6.84 -1.69 11.96
N LEU A 46 -5.91 -1.90 11.03
CA LEU A 46 -5.32 -3.21 10.77
C LEU A 46 -4.16 -3.45 11.75
N ARG A 47 -4.01 -4.69 12.21
CA ARG A 47 -2.81 -5.10 12.95
C ARG A 47 -1.62 -5.20 12.01
N THR A 48 -0.41 -5.11 12.56
CA THR A 48 0.85 -5.12 11.82
C THR A 48 0.97 -6.32 10.89
N GLU A 49 0.55 -7.51 11.31
CA GLU A 49 0.57 -8.74 10.52
C GLU A 49 -0.52 -8.78 9.42
N THR A 50 -1.61 -8.03 9.60
CA THR A 50 -2.75 -8.02 8.66
C THR A 50 -2.56 -7.01 7.55
N ALA A 51 -1.93 -5.87 7.84
CA ALA A 51 -1.64 -4.82 6.86
C ALA A 51 -0.92 -5.33 5.59
N PRO A 52 0.17 -6.12 5.65
CA PRO A 52 0.85 -6.61 4.45
C PRO A 52 -0.04 -7.52 3.61
N LEU A 53 -0.81 -8.40 4.27
CA LEU A 53 -1.72 -9.32 3.57
C LEU A 53 -2.82 -8.55 2.84
N PHE A 54 -3.35 -7.51 3.47
CA PHE A 54 -4.35 -6.64 2.83
C PHE A 54 -3.77 -5.90 1.63
N VAL A 55 -2.57 -5.32 1.76
CA VAL A 55 -1.90 -4.62 0.65
C VAL A 55 -1.65 -5.55 -0.53
N MET A 56 -1.09 -6.74 -0.29
CA MET A 56 -0.86 -7.73 -1.33
C MET A 56 -2.17 -8.16 -2.01
N SER A 57 -3.24 -8.38 -1.22
CA SER A 57 -4.54 -8.73 -1.76
C SER A 57 -5.11 -7.62 -2.66
N ALA A 58 -4.94 -6.36 -2.26
CA ALA A 58 -5.37 -5.21 -3.06
C ALA A 58 -4.58 -5.07 -4.36
N ILE A 59 -3.26 -5.34 -4.33
CA ILE A 59 -2.40 -5.34 -5.52
C ILE A 59 -2.82 -6.43 -6.50
N VAL A 60 -3.00 -7.67 -6.03
CA VAL A 60 -3.48 -8.80 -6.85
C VAL A 60 -4.85 -8.49 -7.43
N TYR A 61 -5.76 -7.97 -6.61
CA TYR A 61 -7.08 -7.58 -7.09
C TYR A 61 -6.99 -6.54 -8.20
N GLU A 62 -6.22 -5.48 -8.02
CA GLU A 62 -6.12 -4.39 -8.99
C GLU A 62 -5.50 -4.83 -10.32
N PHE A 63 -4.44 -5.63 -10.29
CA PHE A 63 -3.69 -5.99 -11.50
C PHE A 63 -4.19 -7.27 -12.19
N GLU A 64 -4.73 -8.23 -11.43
CA GLU A 64 -5.10 -9.55 -11.96
C GLU A 64 -6.62 -9.74 -12.05
N LEU A 65 -7.38 -9.29 -11.04
CA LEU A 65 -8.80 -9.64 -10.90
C LEU A 65 -9.78 -8.53 -11.28
N ARG A 66 -9.34 -7.26 -11.35
CA ARG A 66 -10.22 -6.11 -11.61
C ARG A 66 -10.77 -6.07 -13.03
N LYS A 67 -10.15 -6.79 -13.98
CA LYS A 67 -10.72 -6.91 -15.33
C LYS A 67 -12.11 -7.55 -15.24
N PRO A 68 -13.11 -7.02 -15.96
CA PRO A 68 -14.42 -7.63 -15.97
C PRO A 68 -14.31 -9.06 -16.50
N LEU A 69 -15.14 -9.95 -15.93
CA LEU A 69 -15.50 -11.22 -16.56
C LEU A 69 -16.26 -10.91 -17.86
N THR A 70 -15.53 -10.53 -18.91
CA THR A 70 -16.07 -10.51 -20.27
C THR A 70 -15.73 -11.86 -20.89
N GLU A 71 -16.75 -12.72 -20.97
CA GLU A 71 -16.91 -13.63 -22.12
C GLU A 71 -17.37 -12.81 -23.34
#